data_AF-A0A925YXM4-F1
#
_entry.id   AF-A0A925YXM4-F1
#
_cell.length_a   1.000
_cell.length_b   1.000
_cell.length_c   1.000
_cell.angle_alpha   90.00
_cell.angle_beta   90.00
_cell.angle_gamma   90.00
#
_symmetry.space_group_name_H-M   'P 1'
#
loop_
_entity.id
_entity.type
_entity.pdbx_description
1 polymer ?
#
loop_
_entity_poly.entity_id
_entity_poly.type
_entity_poly.pdbx_seq_one_letter_code
_entity_poly.pdbx_strand_id
1 'polypeptide(L)'
;MRIYELFSTIRRNPLVENTVSLFFLQAANYLFPILVIPLMVRALGIEKFGLLSFSQAFLHYFIVLIEYGFNLTASRQISLHRDQPAECQKIFAAVMVTKGLLLFLSA
;
A
#
# COMPACT_ATOMS: atom_id res chain seq x y z
N MET A 1 18.41 27.11 -16.95
CA MET A 1 18.61 27.72 -15.62
C MET A 1 17.35 27.67 -14.74
N ARG A 2 16.14 27.94 -15.26
CA ARG A 2 14.85 27.85 -14.53
C ARG A 2 14.40 26.47 -14.03
N ILE A 3 14.91 25.38 -14.61
CA ILE A 3 14.47 24.01 -14.28
C ILE A 3 14.99 23.57 -12.90
N TYR A 4 16.20 24.01 -12.52
CA TYR A 4 16.80 23.70 -11.22
C TYR A 4 16.15 24.49 -10.06
N GLU A 5 15.68 25.72 -10.30
CA GLU A 5 14.97 26.52 -9.27
C GLU A 5 13.55 26.01 -8.99
N LEU A 6 12.89 25.44 -10.01
CA LEU A 6 11.61 24.75 -9.82
C LEU A 6 11.79 23.53 -8.90
N PHE A 7 12.88 22.78 -9.10
CA PHE A 7 13.20 21.59 -8.32
C PHE A 7 13.64 21.91 -6.88
N SER A 8 14.30 23.05 -6.63
CA SER A 8 14.73 23.45 -5.28
C SER A 8 13.61 24.07 -4.44
N THR A 9 12.63 24.75 -5.06
CA THR A 9 11.45 25.27 -4.37
C THR A 9 10.48 24.15 -3.97
N ILE A 10 10.34 23.14 -4.84
CA ILE A 10 9.59 21.91 -4.56
C ILE A 10 10.17 21.15 -3.35
N ARG A 11 11.50 21.13 -3.20
CA ARG A 11 12.19 20.38 -2.15
C ARG A 11 12.01 20.94 -0.73
N ARG A 12 11.45 22.13 -0.54
CA ARG A 12 11.23 22.73 0.80
C ARG A 12 9.86 22.44 1.42
N ASN A 13 8.91 21.90 0.65
CA ASN A 13 7.58 21.60 1.17
C ASN A 13 7.47 20.11 1.52
N PRO A 14 7.28 19.74 2.80
CA PRO A 14 7.22 18.33 3.24
C PRO A 14 6.10 17.55 2.54
N LEU A 15 5.08 18.23 2.03
CA LEU A 15 4.03 17.61 1.22
C LEU A 15 4.56 17.05 -0.09
N VAL A 16 5.46 17.76 -0.78
CA VAL A 16 5.99 17.30 -2.06
C VAL A 16 7.01 16.19 -1.85
N GLU A 17 7.83 16.27 -0.80
CA GLU A 17 8.73 15.17 -0.43
C GLU A 17 7.97 13.87 -0.13
N ASN A 18 6.89 13.95 0.67
CA ASN A 18 6.04 12.79 0.95
C ASN A 18 5.31 12.28 -0.30
N THR A 19 4.80 13.18 -1.15
CA THR A 19 4.10 12.80 -2.39
C THR A 19 5.04 12.12 -3.37
N VAL A 20 6.26 12.64 -3.56
CA VAL A 20 7.28 12.02 -4.42
C VAL A 20 7.69 10.65 -3.88
N SER A 21 7.86 10.53 -2.55
CA SER A 21 8.19 9.25 -1.91
C SER A 21 7.09 8.21 -2.12
N LEU A 22 5.83 8.60 -1.89
CA LEU A 22 4.66 7.75 -2.15
C LEU A 22 4.52 7.39 -3.63
N PHE A 23 4.82 8.33 -4.53
CA PHE A 23 4.80 8.08 -5.96
C PHE A 23 5.79 6.99 -6.36
N PHE A 24 7.04 7.06 -5.88
CA PHE A 24 8.03 6.02 -6.16
C PHE A 24 7.64 4.66 -5.55
N LEU A 25 7.10 4.65 -4.33
CA LEU A 25 6.57 3.41 -3.73
C LEU A 25 5.44 2.81 -4.58
N GLN A 26 4.50 3.63 -5.05
CA GLN A 26 3.39 3.16 -5.87
C GLN A 26 3.86 2.70 -7.26
N ALA A 27 4.81 3.42 -7.86
CA ALA A 27 5.42 3.03 -9.12
C ALA A 27 6.10 1.66 -9.00
N ALA A 28 6.83 1.41 -7.91
CA ALA A 28 7.42 0.11 -7.63
C ALA A 28 6.35 -0.98 -7.49
N ASN A 29 5.29 -0.74 -6.70
CA ASN A 29 4.19 -1.67 -6.50
C ASN A 29 3.51 -2.12 -7.80
N TYR A 30 3.47 -1.27 -8.83
CA TYR A 30 2.91 -1.63 -10.14
C TYR A 30 3.95 -2.18 -11.12
N LEU A 31 5.18 -1.68 -11.09
CA LEU A 31 6.24 -2.13 -11.98
C LEU A 31 6.68 -3.57 -11.66
N PHE A 32 6.74 -3.93 -10.38
CA PHE A 32 7.10 -5.29 -9.96
C PHE A 32 6.18 -6.36 -10.58
N PRO A 33 4.83 -6.30 -10.44
CA PRO A 33 3.92 -7.23 -11.09
C PRO A 33 4.13 -7.36 -12.60
N ILE A 34 4.34 -6.24 -13.30
CA ILE A 34 4.58 -6.25 -14.75
C ILE A 34 5.80 -7.08 -15.13
N LEU A 35 6.87 -7.01 -14.32
CA LEU A 35 8.08 -7.82 -14.52
C LEU A 35 7.90 -9.28 -14.06
N VAL A 36 7.12 -9.51 -13.00
CA VAL A 36 6.92 -10.84 -12.41
C VAL A 36 5.98 -11.70 -13.26
N ILE A 37 4.96 -11.13 -13.91
CA ILE A 37 4.01 -11.86 -14.76
C ILE A 37 4.73 -12.71 -15.83
N PRO A 38 5.61 -12.18 -16.69
CA PRO A 38 6.27 -13.00 -17.72
C PRO A 38 7.20 -14.07 -17.11
N LEU A 39 7.82 -13.80 -15.96
CA LEU A 39 8.62 -14.78 -15.24
C LEU A 39 7.76 -15.93 -14.71
N MET A 40 6.62 -15.62 -14.09
CA MET A 40 5.66 -16.60 -13.58
C MET A 40 5.06 -17.45 -14.70
N VAL A 41 4.68 -16.82 -15.82
CA VAL A 41 4.15 -17.55 -16.99
C VAL A 41 5.19 -18.51 -17.57
N ARG A 42 6.48 -18.10 -17.65
CA ARG A 42 7.55 -18.98 -18.13
C ARG A 42 7.90 -20.10 -17.15
N ALA A 43 7.83 -19.85 -15.84
CA ALA A 43 8.20 -20.82 -14.81
C ALA A 43 7.09 -21.84 -14.51
N LEU A 44 5.83 -21.39 -14.43
CA LEU A 44 4.68 -22.23 -14.08
C LEU A 44 3.87 -22.74 -15.28
N GLY A 45 4.03 -22.09 -16.44
CA GLY A 45 3.15 -22.26 -17.59
C GLY A 45 1.83 -21.49 -17.45
N ILE A 46 1.16 -21.25 -18.58
CA ILE A 46 -0.10 -20.47 -18.62
C ILE A 46 -1.20 -21.11 -17.76
N GLU A 47 -1.31 -22.44 -17.74
CA GLU A 47 -2.40 -23.14 -17.04
C GLU A 47 -2.35 -22.93 -15.53
N LYS A 48 -1.18 -23.14 -14.90
CA LYS A 48 -1.01 -22.96 -13.46
C LYS A 48 -1.06 -21.49 -13.05
N PHE A 49 -0.53 -20.59 -13.90
CA PHE A 49 -0.63 -19.15 -13.66
C PHE A 49 -2.08 -18.66 -13.72
N GLY A 50 -2.91 -19.23 -14.60
CA GLY A 50 -4.35 -18.94 -14.66
C GLY A 50 -5.07 -19.33 -13.37
N LEU A 51 -4.82 -20.53 -12.85
CA LEU A 51 -5.39 -20.98 -11.57
C LEU A 51 -4.91 -20.13 -10.39
N LEU A 52 -3.63 -19.77 -10.35
CA LEU A 52 -3.07 -18.88 -9.33
C LEU A 52 -3.72 -17.50 -9.38
N SER A 53 -3.84 -16.92 -10.58
CA SER A 53 -4.44 -15.60 -10.79
C SER A 53 -5.92 -15.58 -10.40
N PHE A 54 -6.66 -16.65 -10.69
CA PHE A 54 -8.04 -16.82 -10.24
C PHE A 54 -8.13 -16.87 -8.71
N SER A 55 -7.30 -17.70 -8.07
CA SER A 55 -7.24 -17.81 -6.61
C SER A 55 -6.87 -16.48 -5.96
N GLN A 56 -5.92 -15.76 -6.54
CA GLN A 56 -5.51 -14.43 -6.08
C GLN A 56 -6.65 -13.42 -6.20
N ALA A 57 -7.38 -13.40 -7.32
CA ALA A 57 -8.52 -12.51 -7.51
C ALA A 57 -9.63 -12.81 -6.48
N PHE A 58 -9.89 -14.09 -6.21
CA PHE A 58 -10.84 -14.52 -5.17
C PHE A 58 -10.41 -14.04 -3.78
N LEU A 59 -9.16 -14.25 -3.40
CA LEU A 59 -8.58 -13.76 -2.13
C LEU A 59 -8.63 -12.24 -2.03
N HIS A 60 -8.46 -11.53 -3.15
CA HIS A 60 -8.44 -10.08 -3.15
C HIS A 60 -9.77 -9.46 -2.70
N TYR A 61 -10.91 -10.12 -2.93
CA TYR A 61 -12.20 -9.66 -2.39
C TYR A 61 -12.21 -9.63 -0.86
N PHE A 62 -11.64 -10.64 -0.21
CA PHE A 62 -11.51 -10.67 1.25
C PHE A 62 -10.53 -9.63 1.77
N ILE A 63 -9.40 -9.44 1.08
CA ILE A 63 -8.43 -8.40 1.42
C ILE A 63 -9.11 -7.03 1.36
N VAL A 64 -9.83 -6.72 0.28
CA VAL A 64 -10.56 -5.46 0.16
C VAL A 64 -11.55 -5.29 1.31
N LEU A 65 -12.29 -6.34 1.69
CA LEU A 65 -13.23 -6.30 2.80
C LEU A 65 -12.53 -6.02 4.16
N ILE A 66 -11.40 -6.66 4.43
CA ILE A 66 -10.63 -6.48 5.66
C ILE A 66 -9.98 -5.09 5.72
N GLU A 67 -9.51 -4.58 4.58
CA GLU A 67 -8.82 -3.30 4.51
C GLU A 67 -9.76 -2.10 4.36
N TYR A 68 -11.02 -2.35 3.96
CA TYR A 68 -11.99 -1.30 3.68
C TYR A 68 -12.17 -0.39 4.89
N GLY A 69 -12.06 0.92 4.67
CA GLY A 69 -12.22 1.93 5.71
C GLY A 69 -11.03 2.09 6.67
N PHE A 70 -10.25 1.03 6.94
CA PHE A 70 -9.11 1.12 7.87
C PHE A 70 -7.97 1.97 7.33
N ASN A 71 -7.57 1.79 6.07
CA ASN A 71 -6.43 2.53 5.51
C ASN A 71 -6.68 4.06 5.49
N LEU A 72 -7.90 4.50 5.16
CA LEU A 72 -8.28 5.91 5.16
C LEU A 72 -8.48 6.46 6.58
N THR A 73 -9.20 5.71 7.43
CA THR A 73 -9.54 6.16 8.79
C THR A 73 -8.29 6.22 9.68
N ALA A 74 -7.43 5.20 9.63
CA ALA A 74 -6.20 5.16 10.41
C ALA A 74 -5.25 6.29 10.00
N SER A 75 -5.06 6.49 8.68
CA SER A 75 -4.21 7.58 8.17
C SER A 75 -4.72 8.96 8.61
N ARG A 76 -6.04 9.17 8.58
CA ARG A 76 -6.65 10.41 9.09
C ARG A 76 -6.43 10.59 10.59
N GLN A 77 -6.66 9.55 11.39
CA GLN A 77 -6.50 9.64 12.85
C GLN A 77 -5.05 9.85 13.28
N ILE A 78 -4.09 9.18 12.61
CA ILE A 78 -2.65 9.39 12.81
C ILE A 78 -2.27 10.83 12.43
N SER A 79 -2.80 11.36 11.33
CA SER A 79 -2.53 12.74 10.91
C SER A 79 -3.03 13.77 11.91
N LEU A 80 -4.19 13.53 12.55
CA LEU A 80 -4.74 14.41 13.59
C LEU A 80 -3.93 14.40 14.89
N HIS A 81 -3.31 13.26 15.23
CA HIS A 81 -2.52 13.08 16.45
C HIS A 81 -1.01 13.03 16.19
N ARG A 82 -0.54 13.59 15.05
CA ARG A 82 0.84 13.45 14.56
C ARG A 82 1.93 13.80 15.58
N ASP A 83 1.67 14.73 16.48
CA ASP A 83 2.64 15.21 17.48
C ASP A 83 2.58 14.41 18.80
N GLN A 84 1.71 13.38 18.87
CA GLN A 84 1.51 12.52 20.04
C GLN A 84 1.85 11.06 19.71
N PRO A 85 3.12 10.65 19.85
CA PRO A 85 3.57 9.33 19.41
C PRO A 85 2.85 8.16 20.11
N ALA A 86 2.46 8.33 21.38
CA ALA A 86 1.71 7.33 22.12
C ALA A 86 0.32 7.05 21.52
N GLU A 87 -0.39 8.08 21.05
CA GLU A 87 -1.71 7.91 20.42
C GLU A 87 -1.58 7.29 19.03
N CYS A 88 -0.58 7.72 18.25
CA CYS A 88 -0.26 7.09 16.95
C CYS A 88 0.03 5.58 17.11
N GLN A 89 0.79 5.19 18.13
CA GLN A 89 1.09 3.78 18.41
C GLN A 89 -0.18 3.00 18.78
N LYS A 90 -1.07 3.56 19.62
CA LYS A 90 -2.34 2.93 19.98
C LYS A 90 -3.24 2.72 18.75
N ILE A 91 -3.39 3.75 17.92
CA ILE A 91 -4.20 3.67 16.68
C ILE A 91 -3.63 2.59 15.75
N PHE A 92 -2.31 2.62 15.52
CA PHE A 92 -1.64 1.62 14.67
C PHE A 92 -1.83 0.20 15.20
N ALA A 93 -1.62 -0.01 16.50
CA ALA A 93 -1.79 -1.32 17.13
C ALA A 93 -3.24 -1.80 17.06
N ALA A 94 -4.22 -0.94 17.34
CA ALA A 94 -5.64 -1.26 17.25
C ALA A 94 -6.04 -1.67 15.83
N VAL A 95 -5.57 -0.94 14.81
CA VAL A 95 -5.83 -1.25 13.40
C VAL A 95 -5.20 -2.59 13.03
N MET A 96 -3.95 -2.85 13.42
CA MET A 96 -3.30 -4.12 13.11
C MET A 96 -3.94 -5.32 13.80
N VAL A 97 -4.31 -5.19 15.08
CA VAL A 97 -5.04 -6.24 15.80
C VAL A 97 -6.39 -6.50 15.16
N THR A 98 -7.12 -5.44 14.79
CA THR A 98 -8.43 -5.58 14.14
C THR A 98 -8.31 -6.25 12.77
N LYS A 99 -7.36 -5.81 11.93
CA LYS A 99 -7.08 -6.47 10.65
C LYS A 99 -6.68 -7.93 10.84
N GLY A 100 -5.86 -8.24 11.85
CA GLY A 100 -5.48 -9.61 12.21
C GLY A 100 -6.67 -10.47 12.61
N LEU A 101 -7.55 -9.97 13.48
CA LEU A 101 -8.77 -10.67 13.89
C LEU A 101 -9.72 -10.90 12.71
N LEU A 102 -9.91 -9.90 11.85
CA LEU A 102 -10.73 -10.03 10.64
C LEU A 102 -10.13 -11.04 9.65
N LEU A 103 -8.81 -11.11 9.55
CA LEU A 103 -8.13 -12.12 8.74
C LEU A 103 -8.38 -13.52 9.29
N PHE A 104 -8.29 -13.72 10.61
CA PHE A 104 -8.61 -15.01 11.24
C PHE A 104 -10.09 -15.40 11.09
N LEU A 105 -11.02 -14.44 11.10
CA LEU A 105 -12.44 -14.71 10.88
C LEU A 105 -12.76 -15.02 9.41
N SER A 106 -11.97 -14.46 8.50
CA SER A 106 -12.12 -14.61 7.06
C SER A 106 -11.40 -15.84 6.48
N ALA A 107 -10.46 -16.42 7.22
CA ALA A 107 -9.68 -17.61 6.85
C ALA A 107 -10.40 -18.90 7.28
#